data_AF-A0A7V4LP66-F1
#
_entry.id   AF-A0A7V4LP66-F1
#
_cell.length_a   1.000
_cell.length_b   1.000
_cell.length_c   1.000
_cell.angle_alpha   90.00
_cell.angle_beta   90.00
_cell.angle_gamma   90.00
#
_symmetry.space_group_name_H-M   'P 1'
#
loop_
_entity.id
_entity.type
_entity.pdbx_description
1 polymer ?
#
loop_
_entity_poly.entity_id
_entity_poly.type
_entity_poly.pdbx_seq_one_letter_code
_entity_poly.pdbx_strand_id
1 'polypeptide(L)'
;MRNVRFIILTFVVSALVFSCSGPNKKAKEKSAADFSGTLTPEEIAGKKLTPEILWKFGRIGEMQVSPDGKTILYSVTRYDIKANKGNTDLFLLNLSDGKTLRITSTDESESNPRWHPSGNQIGFLSSESGTSQIWEITPDGKNRRQVSFYSGDINSFEYAPTGDKIYFTAEVKTDTAPSDLYP
;
A
#
# COMPACT_ATOMS: atom_id res chain seq x y z
N MET A 1 -88.19 -32.88 -12.72
CA MET A 1 -87.84 -33.49 -11.43
C MET A 1 -86.65 -34.43 -11.64
N ARG A 2 -85.58 -34.28 -10.84
CA ARG A 2 -84.38 -35.15 -10.70
C ARG A 2 -83.51 -35.30 -11.97
N ASN A 3 -82.34 -34.65 -11.99
CA ASN A 3 -81.00 -35.20 -11.62
C ASN A 3 -80.42 -36.06 -12.77
N VAL A 4 -79.14 -36.03 -13.20
CA VAL A 4 -77.87 -35.49 -12.71
C VAL A 4 -76.82 -35.83 -13.81
N ARG A 5 -75.81 -34.94 -13.99
CA ARG A 5 -74.46 -35.15 -14.58
C ARG A 5 -74.27 -35.55 -16.06
N PHE A 6 -73.60 -34.64 -16.77
CA PHE A 6 -73.07 -34.72 -18.13
C PHE A 6 -71.88 -35.68 -18.28
N ILE A 7 -72.06 -36.68 -19.15
CA ILE A 7 -71.25 -37.14 -20.29
C ILE A 7 -69.71 -36.98 -20.27
N ILE A 8 -69.06 -38.13 -20.43
CA ILE A 8 -67.65 -38.41 -20.80
C ILE A 8 -67.46 -38.17 -22.32
N LEU A 9 -66.39 -37.49 -22.78
CA LEU A 9 -65.61 -37.90 -23.98
C LEU A 9 -64.28 -37.13 -24.15
N THR A 10 -63.21 -37.88 -24.37
CA THR A 10 -61.85 -37.49 -24.74
C THR A 10 -61.75 -36.75 -26.08
N PHE A 11 -60.93 -35.69 -26.15
CA PHE A 11 -60.27 -35.26 -27.40
C PHE A 11 -58.83 -34.82 -27.13
N VAL A 12 -57.90 -35.51 -27.80
CA VAL A 12 -56.46 -35.26 -27.84
C VAL A 12 -56.17 -34.09 -28.77
N VAL A 13 -55.43 -33.06 -28.36
CA VAL A 13 -54.49 -32.30 -29.23
C VAL A 13 -53.34 -31.72 -28.38
N SER A 14 -52.13 -32.09 -28.77
CA SER A 14 -50.83 -31.57 -28.36
C SER A 14 -50.60 -30.14 -28.87
N ALA A 15 -50.08 -29.23 -28.02
CA ALA A 15 -49.32 -28.07 -28.50
C ALA A 15 -48.45 -27.44 -27.39
N LEU A 16 -47.14 -27.71 -27.51
CA LEU A 16 -46.00 -26.84 -27.23
C LEU A 16 -45.85 -26.17 -25.85
N VAL A 17 -44.93 -26.81 -25.12
CA VAL A 17 -43.99 -26.22 -24.18
C VAL A 17 -43.23 -25.05 -24.82
N PHE A 18 -43.36 -23.84 -24.27
CA PHE A 18 -42.37 -22.75 -24.35
C PHE A 18 -42.34 -22.11 -22.96
N SER A 19 -41.63 -22.71 -22.00
CA SER A 19 -40.27 -22.30 -21.67
C SER A 19 -40.06 -20.78 -21.75
N CYS A 20 -40.58 -20.04 -20.78
CA CYS A 20 -40.03 -18.73 -20.44
C CYS A 20 -38.76 -18.92 -19.60
N SER A 21 -37.74 -19.53 -20.20
CA SER A 21 -36.35 -19.35 -19.76
C SER A 21 -35.81 -18.13 -20.50
N GLY A 22 -36.21 -16.95 -20.05
CA GLY A 22 -35.50 -15.73 -20.40
C GLY A 22 -34.05 -15.89 -19.95
N PRO A 23 -33.05 -15.40 -20.71
CA PRO A 23 -31.67 -15.46 -20.29
C PRO A 23 -31.57 -14.72 -18.97
N ASN A 24 -31.42 -15.49 -17.89
CA ASN A 24 -30.99 -14.99 -16.61
C ASN A 24 -29.58 -14.47 -16.88
N LYS A 25 -29.49 -13.18 -17.25
CA LYS A 25 -28.24 -12.45 -17.17
C LYS A 25 -27.89 -12.55 -15.71
N LYS A 26 -27.08 -13.56 -15.35
CA LYS A 26 -26.36 -13.57 -14.08
C LYS A 26 -25.81 -12.15 -14.01
N ALA A 27 -26.36 -11.34 -13.12
CA ALA A 27 -25.67 -10.13 -12.71
C ALA A 27 -24.27 -10.63 -12.42
N LYS A 28 -23.26 -10.19 -13.20
CA LYS A 28 -21.88 -10.45 -12.85
C LYS A 28 -21.82 -10.10 -11.38
N GLU A 29 -21.61 -11.10 -10.52
CA GLU A 29 -21.24 -10.86 -9.14
C GLU A 29 -20.22 -9.74 -9.24
N LYS A 30 -20.51 -8.59 -8.61
CA LYS A 30 -19.52 -7.53 -8.51
C LYS A 30 -18.30 -8.25 -7.96
N SER A 31 -17.29 -8.41 -8.82
CA SER A 31 -15.97 -8.92 -8.45
C SER A 31 -15.66 -8.28 -7.12
N ALA A 32 -15.30 -9.08 -6.10
CA ALA A 32 -14.84 -8.53 -4.83
C ALA A 32 -13.93 -7.35 -5.15
N ALA A 33 -14.22 -6.19 -4.55
CA ALA A 33 -13.54 -4.95 -4.87
C ALA A 33 -12.02 -5.21 -4.90
N ASP A 34 -11.43 -4.99 -6.07
CA ASP A 34 -10.00 -5.16 -6.25
C ASP A 34 -9.31 -3.96 -5.61
N PHE A 35 -8.44 -4.23 -4.64
CA PHE A 35 -7.61 -3.23 -3.98
C PHE A 35 -6.12 -3.47 -4.26
N SER A 36 -5.80 -4.25 -5.30
CA SER A 36 -4.44 -4.33 -5.82
C SER A 36 -4.01 -2.89 -6.18
N GLY A 37 -2.89 -2.42 -5.64
CA GLY A 37 -2.40 -1.04 -5.73
C GLY A 37 -2.05 -0.53 -7.14
N THR A 38 -2.69 -1.09 -8.16
CA THR A 38 -2.54 -0.82 -9.58
C THR A 38 -3.93 -0.61 -10.19
N LEU A 39 -4.11 0.48 -10.92
CA LEU A 39 -5.35 0.77 -11.63
C LEU A 39 -5.47 -0.09 -12.89
N THR A 40 -6.67 -0.61 -13.17
CA THR A 40 -6.95 -1.27 -14.46
C THR A 40 -7.18 -0.25 -15.57
N PRO A 41 -7.01 -0.62 -16.85
CA PRO A 41 -7.30 0.29 -17.98
C PRO A 41 -8.73 0.83 -17.97
N GLU A 42 -9.70 0.02 -17.54
CA GLU A 42 -11.11 0.40 -17.46
C GLU A 42 -11.36 1.45 -16.36
N GLU A 43 -10.69 1.30 -15.21
CA GLU A 43 -10.75 2.27 -14.11
C GLU A 43 -10.18 3.63 -14.55
N ILE A 44 -9.05 3.62 -15.26
CA ILE A 44 -8.41 4.81 -15.83
C ILE A 44 -9.33 5.49 -16.86
N ALA A 45 -9.87 4.71 -17.80
CA ALA A 45 -10.77 5.22 -18.83
C ALA A 45 -12.08 5.76 -18.25
N GLY A 46 -12.57 5.15 -17.17
CA GLY A 46 -13.81 5.53 -16.50
C GLY A 46 -13.75 6.89 -15.80
N LYS A 47 -12.55 7.39 -15.44
CA LYS A 47 -12.31 8.69 -14.78
C LYS A 47 -13.18 8.96 -13.55
N LYS A 48 -13.59 7.91 -12.84
CA LYS A 48 -14.37 8.00 -11.60
C LYS A 48 -13.49 7.60 -10.43
N LEU A 49 -13.42 8.45 -9.42
CA LEU A 49 -12.68 8.18 -8.18
C LEU A 49 -13.61 7.52 -7.17
N THR A 50 -13.85 6.22 -7.32
CA THR A 50 -14.59 5.45 -6.31
C THR A 50 -13.71 5.20 -5.08
N PRO A 51 -14.28 4.88 -3.90
CA PRO A 51 -13.48 4.53 -2.72
C PRO A 51 -12.43 3.46 -3.00
N GLU A 52 -12.77 2.44 -3.79
CA GLU A 52 -11.87 1.35 -4.18
C GLU A 52 -10.66 1.86 -4.97
N ILE A 53 -10.91 2.70 -5.98
CA ILE A 53 -9.87 3.36 -6.78
C ILE A 53 -9.01 4.27 -5.91
N LEU A 54 -9.62 5.00 -4.97
CA LEU A 54 -8.90 5.87 -4.04
C LEU A 54 -7.91 5.09 -3.15
N TRP A 55 -8.22 3.84 -2.79
CA TRP A 55 -7.31 2.98 -2.03
C TRP A 55 -6.13 2.45 -2.85
N LYS A 56 -6.25 2.38 -4.19
CA LYS A 56 -5.16 1.92 -5.06
C LYS A 56 -4.02 2.93 -5.23
N PHE A 57 -4.25 4.22 -4.95
CA PHE A 57 -3.20 5.24 -5.08
C PHE A 57 -2.12 5.12 -3.99
N GLY A 58 -0.87 5.36 -4.37
CA GLY A 58 0.19 5.63 -3.41
C GLY A 58 0.02 7.03 -2.78
N ARG A 59 0.25 7.14 -1.47
CA ARG A 59 0.27 8.42 -0.76
C ARG A 59 1.70 8.92 -0.74
N ILE A 60 1.95 10.05 -1.38
CA ILE A 60 3.28 10.68 -1.39
C ILE A 60 3.52 11.33 -0.03
N GLY A 61 4.66 11.04 0.57
CA GLY A 61 5.06 11.61 1.86
C GLY A 61 6.26 12.55 1.75
N GLU A 62 7.17 12.44 2.72
CA GLU A 62 8.39 13.28 2.81
C GLU A 62 9.15 13.30 1.48
N MET A 63 9.74 14.45 1.15
CA MET A 63 10.52 14.66 -0.06
C MET A 63 11.81 15.43 0.22
N GLN A 64 12.90 15.07 -0.46
CA GLN A 64 14.22 15.68 -0.33
C GLN A 64 14.89 15.76 -1.71
N VAL A 65 15.47 16.92 -2.04
CA VAL A 65 16.29 17.07 -3.24
C VAL A 65 17.69 16.50 -2.98
N SER A 66 18.26 15.79 -3.94
CA SER A 66 19.63 15.27 -3.85
C SER A 66 20.66 16.40 -3.72
N PRO A 67 21.83 16.16 -3.11
CA PRO A 67 22.87 17.19 -2.97
C PRO A 67 23.32 17.81 -4.29
N ASP A 68 23.27 17.04 -5.39
CA ASP A 68 23.60 17.51 -6.74
C ASP A 68 22.43 18.16 -7.50
N GLY A 69 21.23 18.21 -6.89
CA GLY A 69 20.03 18.82 -7.46
C GLY A 69 19.36 18.06 -8.60
N LYS A 70 19.77 16.82 -8.91
CA LYS A 70 19.26 16.08 -10.09
C LYS A 70 18.13 15.10 -9.79
N THR A 71 17.95 14.73 -8.52
CA THR A 71 17.04 13.67 -8.12
C THR A 71 16.20 14.13 -6.93
N ILE A 72 14.93 13.71 -6.88
CA ILE A 72 14.09 13.86 -5.69
C ILE A 72 13.94 12.49 -5.03
N LEU A 73 14.32 12.38 -3.76
CA LEU A 73 13.96 11.29 -2.88
C LEU A 73 12.60 11.56 -2.28
N TYR A 74 11.70 10.58 -2.31
CA TYR A 74 10.37 10.71 -1.72
C TYR A 74 9.84 9.37 -1.23
N SER A 75 8.93 9.40 -0.26
CA SER A 75 8.25 8.20 0.22
C SER A 75 6.89 8.01 -0.45
N VAL A 76 6.48 6.75 -0.60
CA VAL A 76 5.15 6.38 -1.09
C VAL A 76 4.55 5.29 -0.20
N THR A 77 3.46 5.62 0.49
CA THR A 77 2.70 4.66 1.29
C THR A 77 1.59 4.03 0.45
N ARG A 78 1.54 2.70 0.40
CA ARG A 78 0.42 1.93 -0.16
C ARG A 78 -0.27 1.15 0.95
N TYR A 79 -1.59 0.99 0.84
CA TYR A 79 -2.39 0.30 1.85
C TYR A 79 -2.87 -1.05 1.35
N ASP A 80 -2.64 -2.09 2.14
CA ASP A 80 -3.30 -3.38 1.99
C ASP A 80 -4.51 -3.41 2.92
N ILE A 81 -5.70 -3.38 2.33
CA ILE A 81 -6.96 -3.38 3.07
C ILE A 81 -7.20 -4.72 3.77
N LYS A 82 -6.76 -5.85 3.19
CA LYS A 82 -6.93 -7.17 3.79
C LYS A 82 -6.06 -7.31 5.04
N ALA A 83 -4.82 -6.82 4.96
CA ALA A 83 -3.90 -6.80 6.09
C ALA A 83 -4.20 -5.66 7.08
N ASN A 84 -5.05 -4.70 6.71
CA ASN A 84 -5.28 -3.46 7.44
C ASN A 84 -3.95 -2.76 7.82
N LYS A 85 -2.98 -2.79 6.90
CA LYS A 85 -1.61 -2.27 7.09
C LYS A 85 -1.25 -1.33 5.93
N GLY A 86 -0.57 -0.24 6.25
CA GLY A 86 0.14 0.58 5.26
C GLY A 86 1.60 0.16 5.17
N ASN A 87 2.17 0.14 3.97
CA ASN A 87 3.60 -0.02 3.77
C ASN A 87 4.17 1.17 3.00
N THR A 88 5.24 1.75 3.53
CA THR A 88 5.90 2.93 2.96
C THR A 88 7.24 2.52 2.38
N ASP A 89 7.41 2.77 1.09
CA ASP A 89 8.69 2.56 0.40
C ASP A 89 9.28 3.88 -0.07
N LEU A 90 10.58 3.89 -0.33
CA LEU A 90 11.34 5.01 -0.83
C LEU A 90 11.53 4.92 -2.34
N PHE A 91 11.43 6.08 -2.98
CA PHE A 91 11.55 6.24 -4.42
C PHE A 91 12.48 7.42 -4.75
N LEU A 92 13.12 7.32 -5.90
CA LEU A 92 13.89 8.39 -6.52
C LEU A 92 13.23 8.81 -7.83
N LEU A 93 13.05 10.12 -8.03
CA LEU A 93 12.61 10.72 -9.29
C LEU A 93 13.78 11.46 -9.92
N ASN A 94 14.18 11.05 -11.12
CA ASN A 94 15.16 11.78 -11.91
C ASN A 94 14.48 12.99 -12.58
N LEU A 95 15.02 14.20 -12.36
CA LEU A 95 14.42 15.43 -12.85
C LEU A 95 14.63 15.68 -14.35
N SER A 96 15.61 15.03 -14.96
CA SER A 96 15.92 15.23 -16.38
C SER A 96 14.97 14.50 -17.32
N ASP A 97 14.50 13.31 -16.93
CA ASP A 97 13.66 12.44 -17.76
C ASP A 97 12.36 11.99 -17.08
N GLY A 98 12.14 12.38 -15.83
CA GLY A 98 10.95 12.03 -15.06
C GLY A 98 10.88 10.55 -14.66
N LYS A 99 11.95 9.77 -14.86
CA LYS A 99 11.95 8.35 -14.48
C LYS A 99 12.00 8.18 -12.97
N THR A 100 11.21 7.23 -12.48
CA THR A 100 11.15 6.88 -11.07
C THR A 100 11.78 5.52 -10.81
N LEU A 101 12.57 5.40 -9.75
CA LEU A 101 13.14 4.15 -9.25
C LEU A 101 12.66 3.90 -7.83
N ARG A 102 12.08 2.73 -7.56
CA ARG A 102 11.83 2.25 -6.19
C ARG A 102 13.13 1.71 -5.62
N ILE A 103 13.60 2.23 -4.48
CA ILE A 103 14.87 1.82 -3.88
C ILE A 103 14.70 0.91 -2.65
N THR A 104 13.52 0.89 -2.02
CA THR A 104 13.19 -0.07 -0.96
C THR A 104 11.96 -0.89 -1.31
N SER A 105 11.93 -2.14 -0.85
CA SER A 105 10.80 -3.05 -1.06
C SER A 105 10.79 -4.10 0.05
N THR A 106 10.69 -3.63 1.29
CA THR A 106 10.70 -4.49 2.48
C THR A 106 9.28 -4.65 3.05
N ASP A 107 9.10 -5.58 3.98
CA ASP A 107 7.81 -5.81 4.66
C ASP A 107 7.52 -4.74 5.73
N GLU A 108 8.55 -3.99 6.14
CA GLU A 108 8.46 -2.90 7.10
C GLU A 108 8.50 -1.54 6.42
N SER A 109 7.79 -0.57 6.99
CA SER A 109 7.77 0.78 6.43
C SER A 109 9.09 1.51 6.67
N GLU A 110 9.57 2.20 5.66
CA GLU A 110 10.65 3.16 5.80
C GLU A 110 10.11 4.57 6.14
N SER A 111 10.82 5.27 7.02
CA SER A 111 10.47 6.63 7.43
C SER A 111 11.71 7.53 7.54
N ASN A 112 11.48 8.85 7.66
CA ASN A 112 12.53 9.87 7.78
C ASN A 112 13.69 9.71 6.77
N PRO A 113 13.42 9.64 5.46
CA PRO A 113 14.46 9.51 4.45
C PRO A 113 15.34 10.76 4.40
N ARG A 114 16.66 10.60 4.38
CA ARG A 114 17.66 11.68 4.30
C ARG A 114 18.76 11.35 3.33
N TRP A 115 19.14 12.32 2.50
CA TRP A 115 20.36 12.20 1.71
C TRP A 115 21.57 12.33 2.61
N HIS A 116 22.53 11.42 2.48
CA HIS A 116 23.86 11.67 3.02
C HIS A 116 24.47 12.88 2.27
N PRO A 117 25.16 13.83 2.93
CA PRO A 117 25.71 15.03 2.29
C PRO A 117 26.63 14.75 1.09
N SER A 118 27.30 13.59 1.06
CA SER A 118 28.12 13.15 -0.07
C SER A 118 27.33 12.76 -1.33
N GLY A 119 26.01 12.56 -1.22
CA GLY A 119 25.13 12.10 -2.32
C GLY A 119 25.23 10.62 -2.68
N ASN A 120 26.16 9.86 -2.07
CA ASN A 120 26.39 8.46 -2.42
C ASN A 120 25.53 7.47 -1.64
N GLN A 121 24.79 7.95 -0.63
CA GLN A 121 23.98 7.13 0.25
C GLN A 121 22.71 7.87 0.66
N ILE A 122 21.69 7.09 1.01
CA ILE A 122 20.42 7.54 1.55
C ILE A 122 20.23 6.84 2.88
N GLY A 123 20.10 7.63 3.95
CA GLY A 123 19.71 7.16 5.26
C GLY A 123 18.19 7.10 5.39
N PHE A 124 17.68 6.20 6.21
CA PHE A 124 16.26 6.12 6.56
C PHE A 124 16.09 5.32 7.85
N LEU A 125 14.91 5.43 8.48
CA LEU A 125 14.53 4.62 9.63
C LEU A 125 13.74 3.39 9.19
N SER A 126 14.04 2.23 9.77
CA SER A 126 13.32 0.98 9.55
C SER A 126 13.38 0.08 10.78
N SER A 127 12.27 -0.59 11.07
CA SER A 127 12.13 -1.53 12.20
C SER A 127 12.39 -2.99 11.81
N GLU A 128 13.03 -3.24 10.67
CA GLU A 128 13.31 -4.60 10.18
C GLU A 128 14.11 -5.46 11.19
N SER A 129 14.94 -4.84 12.03
CA SER A 129 15.70 -5.52 13.09
C SER A 129 14.99 -5.58 14.44
N GLY A 130 13.69 -5.25 14.49
CA GLY A 130 12.82 -5.35 15.67
C GLY A 130 12.57 -4.03 16.40
N THR A 131 13.43 -3.03 16.23
CA THR A 131 13.22 -1.63 16.70
C THR A 131 13.60 -0.67 15.58
N SER A 132 13.06 0.55 15.61
CA SER A 132 13.36 1.59 14.62
C SER A 132 14.84 2.00 14.71
N GLN A 133 15.61 1.61 13.70
CA GLN A 133 17.04 1.91 13.58
C GLN A 133 17.31 2.70 12.31
N ILE A 134 18.49 3.31 12.23
CA ILE A 134 19.01 3.97 11.04
C ILE A 134 19.63 2.93 10.12
N TRP A 135 19.20 2.96 8.86
CA TRP A 135 19.69 2.16 7.76
C TRP A 135 20.20 3.05 6.65
N GLU A 136 21.15 2.55 5.88
CA GLU A 136 21.67 3.20 4.68
C GLU A 136 21.49 2.31 3.47
N ILE A 137 21.25 2.93 2.31
CA ILE A 137 21.17 2.28 1.01
C ILE A 137 21.83 3.16 -0.05
N THR A 138 22.40 2.56 -1.10
CA THR A 138 22.90 3.33 -2.23
C THR A 138 21.74 3.78 -3.14
N PRO A 139 21.87 4.90 -3.89
CA PRO A 139 20.79 5.41 -4.75
C PRO A 139 20.31 4.45 -5.85
N ASP A 140 21.10 3.43 -6.19
CA ASP A 140 20.70 2.36 -7.10
C ASP A 140 19.84 1.27 -6.42
N GLY A 141 19.48 1.44 -5.15
CA GLY A 141 18.68 0.50 -4.36
C GLY A 141 19.47 -0.69 -3.82
N LYS A 142 20.81 -0.63 -3.83
CA LYS A 142 21.68 -1.72 -3.37
C LYS A 142 22.39 -1.39 -2.06
N ASN A 143 23.20 -2.34 -1.58
CA ASN A 143 24.07 -2.19 -0.42
C ASN A 143 23.35 -1.69 0.84
N ARG A 144 22.09 -2.13 1.00
CA ARG A 144 21.30 -1.83 2.18
C ARG A 144 21.98 -2.41 3.42
N ARG A 145 22.13 -1.60 4.48
CA ARG A 145 22.73 -2.02 5.75
C ARG A 145 22.19 -1.21 6.92
N GLN A 146 22.13 -1.83 8.09
CA GLN A 146 21.88 -1.13 9.34
C GLN A 146 23.17 -0.43 9.81
N VAL A 147 23.05 0.81 10.28
CA VAL A 147 24.20 1.60 10.75
C VAL A 147 24.12 2.03 12.21
N SER A 148 22.93 1.96 12.82
CA SER A 148 22.76 2.17 14.27
C SER A 148 22.36 0.88 14.98
N PHE A 149 22.67 0.79 16.28
CA PHE A 149 22.31 -0.34 17.15
C PHE A 149 21.86 0.19 18.51
N TYR A 150 20.92 1.12 18.50
CA TYR A 150 20.38 1.72 19.71
C TYR A 150 19.44 0.72 20.42
N SER A 151 19.38 0.74 21.75
CA SER A 151 18.63 -0.24 22.54
C SER A 151 17.11 -0.07 22.49
N GLY A 152 16.62 1.05 21.93
CA GLY A 152 15.20 1.33 21.73
C GLY A 152 14.94 1.92 20.35
N ASP A 153 13.80 2.58 20.19
CA ASP A 153 13.41 3.19 18.93
C ASP A 153 14.05 4.56 18.71
N ILE A 154 14.64 4.75 17.53
CA ILE A 154 15.03 6.05 17.02
C ILE A 154 13.81 6.68 16.32
N ASN A 155 13.45 7.90 16.72
CA ASN A 155 12.27 8.62 16.19
C ASN A 155 12.60 9.46 14.96
N SER A 156 13.78 10.07 14.93
CA SER A 156 14.26 10.90 13.83
C SER A 156 15.78 11.01 13.86
N PHE A 157 16.40 11.32 12.73
CA PHE A 157 17.82 11.59 12.60
C PHE A 157 18.12 12.59 11.48
N GLU A 158 19.31 13.18 11.54
CA GLU A 158 19.87 14.04 10.51
C GLU A 158 21.39 13.85 10.42
N TYR A 159 21.94 13.90 9.20
CA TYR A 159 23.39 13.89 9.00
C TYR A 159 23.99 15.25 9.32
N ALA A 160 25.15 15.27 9.98
CA ALA A 160 25.95 16.49 10.07
C ALA A 160 26.35 16.94 8.65
N PRO A 161 26.51 18.26 8.37
CA PRO A 161 26.89 18.73 7.03
C PRO A 161 28.19 18.13 6.48
N THR A 162 29.10 17.72 7.36
CA THR A 162 30.34 17.02 7.06
C THR A 162 30.14 15.55 6.67
N GLY A 163 29.01 14.94 7.01
CA GLY A 163 28.67 13.53 6.75
C GLY A 163 29.31 12.51 7.71
N ASP A 164 30.16 12.95 8.64
CA ASP A 164 30.88 12.04 9.55
C ASP A 164 30.12 11.72 10.85
N LYS A 165 28.99 12.40 11.09
CA LYS A 165 28.19 12.28 12.31
C LYS A 165 26.71 12.30 12.01
N ILE A 166 25.94 11.73 12.93
CA ILE A 166 24.48 11.75 12.91
C ILE A 166 23.99 12.31 14.25
N TYR A 167 23.00 13.21 14.19
CA TYR A 167 22.16 13.54 15.34
C TYR A 167 20.88 12.71 15.24
N PHE A 168 20.37 12.21 16.36
CA PHE A 168 19.10 11.51 16.40
C PHE A 168 18.33 11.80 17.69
N THR A 169 17.03 11.57 17.65
CA THR A 169 16.12 11.66 18.80
C THR A 169 15.57 10.29 19.14
N ALA A 170 15.46 9.97 20.42
CA ALA A 170 14.81 8.75 20.91
C ALA A 170 14.04 9.07 22.20
N GLU A 171 13.02 8.27 22.49
CA GLU A 171 12.37 8.31 23.79
C GLU A 171 13.23 7.58 24.82
N VAL A 172 13.34 8.16 26.01
CA VAL A 172 14.06 7.56 27.13
C VAL A 172 13.09 7.46 28.30
N LYS A 173 13.04 6.28 28.91
CA LYS A 173 12.22 6.06 30.10
C LYS A 173 12.74 6.93 31.26
N THR A 174 11.91 7.84 31.74
CA THR A 174 12.25 8.73 32.87
C THR A 174 11.69 8.22 34.19
N ASP A 175 10.53 7.56 34.17
CA ASP A 175 9.79 7.12 35.34
C ASP A 175 9.36 5.66 35.22
N THR A 176 9.05 5.06 36.36
CA THR A 176 8.44 3.72 36.42
C THR A 176 7.01 3.79 35.90
N ALA A 177 6.73 3.05 34.83
CA ALA A 177 5.39 2.95 34.26
C ALA A 177 4.52 1.98 35.09
N PRO A 178 3.18 2.13 35.09
CA PRO A 178 2.29 1.17 35.73
C PRO A 178 2.52 -0.28 35.28
N SER A 179 2.91 -0.50 34.02
CA SER A 179 3.26 -1.82 33.47
C SER A 179 4.50 -2.44 34.12
N ASP A 180 5.38 -1.64 34.72
CA ASP A 180 6.56 -2.15 35.45
C ASP A 180 6.20 -2.56 36.88
N LEU A 181 5.19 -1.91 37.45
CA LEU A 181 4.72 -2.16 38.82
C LEU A 181 3.72 -3.32 38.87
N TYR A 182 3.00 -3.56 37.79
CA TYR A 182 1.95 -4.57 37.66
C TYR A 182 2.16 -5.43 36.39
N PRO A 183 3.12 -6.36 36.41
CA PRO A 183 3.41 -7.27 35.30
C PRO A 183 2.34 -8.35 35.10
#